data_AF-A0A821G698-F1
#
_entry.id   AF-A0A821G698-F1
#
_cell.length_a   1.000
_cell.length_b   1.000
_cell.length_c   1.000
_cell.angle_alpha   90.00
_cell.angle_beta   90.00
_cell.angle_gamma   90.00
#
_symmetry.space_group_name_H-M   'P 1'
#
loop_
_entity.id
_entity.type
_entity.pdbx_description
1 polymer ?
#
loop_
_entity_poly.entity_id
_entity_poly.type
_entity_poly.pdbx_seq_one_letter_code
_entity_poly.pdbx_strand_id
1 'polypeptide(L)'
;ICEEKFEKFMQDKIIQQDINVLKRNDKTLEAHQVQQELKLKRHENILVKLLVPMLDEMSKVILTLKHDQHGRPFEPGLKTNFEITRTKFKLVLEGKDLS
;
A
#
# COMPACT_ATOMS: atom_id res chain seq x y z
N ILE A 1 -43.51 32.98 -29.33
CA ILE A 1 -42.64 31.84 -29.75
C ILE A 1 -41.17 32.04 -29.35
N CYS A 2 -40.78 33.15 -28.70
CA CYS A 2 -39.36 33.43 -28.44
C CYS A 2 -38.83 33.06 -27.03
N GLU A 3 -39.64 33.07 -25.97
CA GLU A 3 -39.12 32.87 -24.60
C GLU A 3 -38.79 31.42 -24.28
N GLU A 4 -39.71 30.47 -24.49
CA GLU A 4 -39.45 29.03 -24.23
C GLU A 4 -38.24 28.48 -25.00
N LYS A 5 -38.03 28.96 -26.25
CA LYS A 5 -36.86 28.55 -27.04
C LYS A 5 -35.55 29.13 -26.49
N PHE A 6 -35.60 30.34 -25.95
CA PHE A 6 -34.45 31.00 -25.35
C PHE A 6 -34.10 30.39 -23.98
N GLU A 7 -35.10 30.11 -23.14
CA GLU A 7 -34.90 29.41 -21.85
C GLU A 7 -34.29 28.03 -22.06
N LYS A 8 -34.80 27.26 -23.03
CA LYS A 8 -34.25 25.96 -23.38
C LYS A 8 -32.79 26.05 -23.86
N PHE A 9 -32.48 27.05 -24.69
CA PHE A 9 -31.10 27.30 -25.13
C PHE A 9 -30.16 27.63 -23.96
N MET A 10 -30.61 28.44 -23.01
CA MET A 10 -29.83 28.78 -21.81
C MET A 10 -29.62 27.56 -20.91
N GLN A 11 -30.65 26.73 -20.72
CA GLN A 11 -30.53 25.46 -20.01
C GLN A 11 -29.53 24.52 -20.68
N ASP A 12 -29.63 24.34 -22.00
CA ASP A 12 -28.72 23.47 -22.75
C ASP A 12 -27.26 23.92 -22.61
N LYS A 13 -27.01 25.24 -22.59
CA LYS A 13 -25.68 25.83 -22.34
C LYS A 13 -25.15 25.50 -20.94
N ILE A 14 -25.98 25.61 -19.91
CA ILE A 14 -25.60 25.30 -18.53
C ILE A 14 -25.31 23.81 -18.39
N ILE A 15 -26.20 22.94 -18.89
CA ILE A 15 -26.03 21.49 -18.88
C ILE A 15 -24.74 21.09 -19.60
N GLN A 16 -24.44 21.70 -20.75
CA GLN A 16 -23.22 21.42 -21.48
C GLN A 16 -21.96 21.83 -20.69
N GLN A 17 -22.03 22.93 -19.94
CA GLN A 17 -20.95 23.36 -19.06
C GLN A 17 -20.74 22.38 -17.91
N ASP A 18 -21.81 21.93 -17.27
CA ASP A 18 -21.75 20.93 -16.19
C ASP A 18 -21.17 19.59 -16.68
N ILE A 19 -21.59 19.12 -17.86
CA ILE A 19 -21.02 17.93 -18.50
C ILE A 19 -19.52 18.09 -18.73
N ASN A 20 -19.07 19.27 -19.17
CA ASN A 20 -17.66 19.52 -19.41
C ASN A 20 -16.85 19.53 -18.10
N VAL A 21 -17.42 20.05 -17.01
CA VAL A 21 -16.79 20.00 -15.67
C VAL A 21 -16.69 18.56 -15.18
N LEU A 22 -17.78 17.79 -15.27
CA LEU A 22 -17.80 16.38 -14.87
C LEU A 22 -16.75 15.57 -15.63
N LYS A 23 -16.63 15.75 -16.95
CA LYS A 23 -15.60 15.08 -17.77
C LYS A 23 -14.17 15.45 -17.37
N ARG A 24 -13.92 16.67 -16.90
CA ARG A 24 -12.59 17.07 -16.41
C ARG A 24 -12.28 16.45 -15.06
N ASN A 25 -13.26 16.43 -14.16
CA ASN A 25 -13.12 15.82 -12.84
C ASN A 25 -12.85 14.32 -12.97
N ASP A 26 -13.58 13.64 -13.85
CA ASP A 26 -13.42 12.21 -14.13
C ASP A 26 -11.99 11.87 -14.56
N LYS A 27 -11.47 12.57 -15.59
CA LYS A 27 -10.07 12.44 -16.02
C LYS A 27 -9.04 12.70 -14.91
N THR A 28 -9.36 13.66 -14.03
CA THR A 28 -8.48 14.01 -12.91
C THR A 28 -8.48 12.89 -11.87
N LEU A 29 -9.64 12.29 -11.60
CA LEU A 29 -9.79 11.16 -10.69
C LEU A 29 -9.07 9.92 -11.23
N GLU A 30 -9.23 9.60 -12.51
CA GLU A 30 -8.49 8.50 -13.17
C GLU A 30 -6.98 8.69 -13.05
N ALA A 31 -6.47 9.89 -13.31
CA ALA A 31 -5.04 10.20 -13.17
C ALA A 31 -4.55 10.03 -11.72
N HIS A 32 -5.35 10.46 -10.73
CA HIS A 32 -5.03 10.27 -9.32
C HIS A 32 -5.04 8.79 -8.93
N GLN A 33 -5.98 7.99 -9.43
CA GLN A 33 -6.05 6.55 -9.16
C GLN A 33 -4.80 5.85 -9.70
N VAL A 34 -4.43 6.10 -10.95
CA VAL A 34 -3.20 5.54 -11.56
C VAL A 34 -1.96 5.94 -10.75
N GLN A 35 -1.89 7.19 -10.28
CA GLN A 35 -0.77 7.65 -9.45
C GLN A 35 -0.73 6.93 -8.09
N GLN A 36 -1.89 6.68 -7.46
CA GLN A 36 -1.97 5.94 -6.20
C GLN A 36 -1.57 4.48 -6.37
N GLU A 37 -2.04 3.80 -7.41
CA GLU A 37 -1.63 2.42 -7.74
C GLU A 37 -0.12 2.33 -7.96
N LEU A 38 0.46 3.28 -8.71
CA LEU A 38 1.91 3.34 -8.91
C LEU A 38 2.67 3.57 -7.58
N LYS A 39 2.16 4.41 -6.69
CA LYS A 39 2.75 4.60 -5.36
C LYS A 39 2.67 3.33 -4.54
N LEU A 40 1.52 2.67 -4.47
CA LEU A 40 1.33 1.39 -3.77
C LEU A 40 2.32 0.35 -4.29
N LYS A 41 2.38 0.14 -5.60
CA LYS A 41 3.31 -0.80 -6.24
C LYS A 41 4.77 -0.49 -5.91
N ARG A 42 5.17 0.79 -5.83
CA ARG A 42 6.53 1.18 -5.42
C ARG A 42 6.80 0.84 -3.95
N HIS A 43 5.86 1.11 -3.05
CA HIS A 43 6.00 0.78 -1.63
C HIS A 43 6.04 -0.73 -1.41
N GLU A 44 5.19 -1.50 -2.08
CA GLU A 44 5.23 -2.97 -2.08
C GLU A 44 6.59 -3.48 -2.55
N ASN A 45 7.12 -2.91 -3.64
CA ASN A 45 8.42 -3.28 -4.18
C ASN A 45 9.56 -3.00 -3.17
N ILE A 46 9.51 -1.88 -2.44
CA ILE A 46 10.49 -1.56 -1.38
C ILE A 46 10.35 -2.53 -0.21
N LEU A 47 9.13 -2.73 0.29
CA LEU A 47 8.86 -3.64 1.41
C LEU A 47 9.33 -5.06 1.08
N VAL A 48 8.85 -5.64 -0.03
CA VAL A 48 9.11 -7.04 -0.38
C VAL A 48 10.54 -7.27 -0.85
N LYS A 49 11.17 -6.34 -1.60
CA LYS A 49 12.52 -6.59 -2.14
C LYS A 49 13.65 -6.13 -1.26
N LEU A 50 13.45 -5.14 -0.40
CA LEU A 50 14.53 -4.60 0.44
C LEU A 50 14.33 -4.99 1.91
N LEU A 51 13.17 -4.67 2.47
CA LEU A 51 12.96 -4.85 3.91
C LEU A 51 12.83 -6.32 4.30
N VAL A 52 12.13 -7.14 3.50
CA VAL A 52 11.96 -8.57 3.80
C VAL A 52 13.29 -9.33 3.78
N PRO A 53 14.15 -9.22 2.75
CA PRO A 53 15.46 -9.89 2.77
C PRO A 53 16.37 -9.39 3.89
N MET A 54 16.37 -8.08 4.16
CA MET A 54 17.15 -7.52 5.28
C MET A 54 16.71 -8.09 6.62
N LEU A 55 15.39 -8.18 6.87
CA LEU A 55 14.85 -8.79 8.08
C LEU A 55 15.20 -10.28 8.16
N ASP A 56 15.17 -11.01 7.05
CA ASP A 56 15.54 -12.43 7.01
C ASP A 56 17.02 -12.63 7.39
N GLU A 57 17.93 -11.81 6.84
CA GLU A 57 19.35 -11.85 7.15
C GLU A 57 19.65 -11.45 8.61
N MET A 58 19.07 -10.34 9.09
CA MET A 58 19.23 -9.93 10.50
C MET A 58 18.72 -11.00 11.46
N SER A 59 17.60 -11.65 11.13
CA SER A 59 17.05 -12.74 11.94
C SER A 59 18.00 -13.94 12.03
N LYS A 60 18.66 -14.30 10.93
CA LYS A 60 19.67 -15.38 10.93
C LYS A 60 20.83 -15.04 11.88
N VAL A 61 21.34 -13.81 11.82
CA VAL A 61 22.42 -13.37 12.71
C VAL A 61 21.98 -13.47 14.17
N ILE A 62 20.81 -12.93 14.52
CA ILE A 62 20.28 -12.97 15.89
C ILE A 62 20.12 -14.42 16.38
N LEU A 63 19.64 -15.33 15.54
CA LEU A 63 19.48 -16.75 15.89
C LEU A 63 20.81 -17.46 16.12
N THR A 64 21.90 -17.03 15.48
CA THR A 64 23.23 -17.59 15.71
C THR A 64 23.91 -17.08 16.98
N LEU A 65 23.56 -15.88 17.44
CA LEU A 65 24.11 -15.33 18.67
C LEU A 65 23.67 -16.17 19.88
N LYS A 66 24.59 -16.35 20.83
CA LYS A 66 24.34 -17.07 22.10
C LYS A 66 24.24 -16.14 23.30
N HIS A 67 24.79 -14.94 23.17
CA HIS A 67 24.89 -13.97 24.25
C HIS A 67 24.48 -12.57 23.75
N ASP A 68 23.96 -11.75 24.66
CA ASP A 68 23.67 -10.34 24.43
C ASP A 68 24.97 -9.50 24.34
N GLN A 69 24.81 -8.20 24.10
CA GLN A 69 25.92 -7.24 24.01
C GLN A 69 26.75 -7.12 25.31
N HIS A 70 26.25 -7.64 26.43
CA HIS A 70 26.92 -7.67 27.73
C HIS A 70 27.48 -9.06 28.06
N GLY A 71 27.44 -10.01 27.11
CA GLY A 71 27.92 -11.37 27.30
C GLY A 71 26.98 -12.27 28.11
N ARG A 72 25.75 -11.84 28.40
CA ARG A 72 24.76 -12.66 29.12
C ARG A 72 24.07 -13.62 28.16
N PRO A 73 23.85 -14.89 28.54
CA PRO A 73 23.16 -15.83 27.66
C PRO A 73 21.74 -15.33 27.37
N PHE A 74 21.29 -15.49 26.13
CA PHE A 74 19.91 -15.18 25.79
C PHE A 74 18.94 -16.11 26.51
N GLU A 75 17.73 -15.61 26.78
CA GLU A 75 16.69 -16.43 27.40
C GLU A 75 16.38 -17.67 26.55
N PRO A 76 16.14 -18.84 27.18
CA PRO A 76 15.92 -20.12 26.47
C PRO A 76 14.77 -20.09 25.46
N GLY A 77 13.77 -19.22 25.66
CA GLY A 77 12.62 -19.07 24.76
C GLY A 77 12.79 -18.02 23.66
N LEU A 78 13.85 -17.19 23.72
CA LEU A 78 14.00 -16.04 22.83
C LEU A 78 14.16 -16.49 21.37
N LYS A 79 14.99 -17.52 21.13
CA LYS A 79 15.23 -18.06 19.77
C LYS A 79 13.96 -18.63 19.16
N THR A 80 13.24 -19.45 19.92
CA THR A 80 11.97 -20.05 19.49
C THR A 80 10.92 -18.99 19.17
N ASN A 81 10.78 -17.97 20.01
CA ASN A 81 9.86 -16.86 19.77
C ASN A 81 10.23 -16.06 18.51
N PHE A 82 11.52 -15.89 18.25
CA PHE A 82 12.02 -15.21 17.06
C PHE A 82 11.74 -16.01 15.78
N GLU A 83 11.93 -17.33 15.81
CA GLU A 83 11.62 -18.23 14.68
C GLU A 83 10.13 -18.26 14.36
N ILE A 84 9.28 -18.33 15.38
CA ILE A 84 7.83 -18.23 15.23
C ILE A 84 7.47 -16.89 14.58
N THR A 85 8.01 -15.78 15.10
CA THR A 85 7.73 -14.44 14.58
C THR A 85 8.18 -14.27 13.13
N ARG A 86 9.38 -14.75 12.77
CA ARG A 86 9.89 -14.77 11.40
C ARG A 86 8.99 -15.58 10.45
N THR A 87 8.53 -16.73 10.90
CA THR A 87 7.63 -17.60 10.12
C THR A 87 6.29 -16.93 9.89
N LYS A 88 5.70 -16.33 10.94
CA LYS A 88 4.45 -15.59 10.82
C LYS A 88 4.57 -14.42 9.85
N PHE A 89 5.65 -13.66 9.94
CA PHE A 89 5.92 -12.54 9.04
C PHE A 89 6.02 -12.99 7.57
N LYS A 90 6.68 -14.11 7.29
CA LYS A 90 6.74 -14.70 5.94
C LYS A 90 5.36 -15.09 5.39
N LEU A 91 4.54 -15.73 6.21
CA LEU A 91 3.20 -16.16 5.79
C LEU A 91 2.30 -14.96 5.45
N VAL A 92 2.35 -13.90 6.26
CA VAL A 92 1.66 -12.63 5.99
C VAL A 92 2.11 -12.01 4.66
N LEU A 93 3.41 -12.01 4.37
CA LEU A 93 3.95 -11.48 3.11
C LEU A 93 3.55 -12.31 1.88
N GLU A 94 3.37 -13.62 2.05
CA GLU A 94 2.88 -14.51 0.99
C GLU A 94 1.35 -14.44 0.81
N GLY A 95 0.65 -13.62 1.60
CA GLY A 95 -0.81 -13.54 1.58
C GLY A 95 -1.50 -14.82 2.07
N LYS A 96 -0.76 -15.69 2.77
CA LYS A 96 -1.28 -16.90 3.38
C LYS A 96 -1.59 -16.58 4.83
N ASP A 97 -2.87 -16.32 5.09
CA ASP A 97 -3.34 -15.97 6.43
C ASP A 97 -3.07 -17.12 7.42
N LEU A 98 -2.77 -16.76 8.67
CA LEU A 98 -2.51 -17.68 9.80
C LEU A 98 -3.82 -18.00 10.54
N SER A 99 -4.85 -18.41 9.81
CA SER A 99 -6.10 -18.91 10.39
C SER A 99 -6.00 -20.34 10.90
#